data_AF-A0A6V7L1Q0-F1
#
_entry.id   AF-A0A6V7L1Q0-F1
#
_cell.length_a   1.000
_cell.length_b   1.000
_cell.length_c   1.000
_cell.angle_alpha   90.00
_cell.angle_beta   90.00
_cell.angle_gamma   90.00
#
_symmetry.space_group_name_H-M   'P 1'
#
loop_
_entity.id
_entity.type
_entity.pdbx_description
1 polymer ?
#
loop_
_entity_poly.entity_id
_entity_poly.type
_entity_poly.pdbx_seq_one_letter_code
_entity_poly.pdbx_strand_id
1 'polypeptide(L)' 'KAESVKAALEILVGKDQVEGMTCSKTKQQIQAWKQVTLEELPVVLILHLKWFDYKLDGCSKIVKNVSYGIDLKVDA' A
#
# COMPACT_ATOMS: atom_id res chain seq x y z
N LYS A 1 -4.11 8.35 -6.33
CA LYS A 1 -2.89 8.66 -5.53
C LYS A 1 -3.33 9.45 -4.29
N ALA A 2 -2.90 9.05 -3.11
CA ALA A 2 -3.32 9.67 -1.85
C ALA A 2 -3.04 11.18 -1.80
N GLU A 3 -3.80 11.89 -0.97
CA GLU A 3 -3.65 13.34 -0.73
C GLU A 3 -3.06 13.64 0.64
N SER A 4 -3.10 12.66 1.55
CA SER A 4 -2.55 12.74 2.89
C SER A 4 -1.81 11.45 3.26
N VAL A 5 -0.96 11.50 4.28
CA VAL A 5 -0.29 10.30 4.83
C VAL A 5 -1.32 9.28 5.34
N LYS A 6 -2.40 9.74 5.98
CA LYS A 6 -3.49 8.86 6.45
C LYS A 6 -4.15 8.11 5.29
N ALA A 7 -4.54 8.82 4.23
CA ALA A 7 -5.14 8.20 3.05
C ALA A 7 -4.16 7.24 2.34
N ALA A 8 -2.85 7.53 2.37
CA ALA A 8 -1.84 6.62 1.82
C ALA A 8 -1.74 5.32 2.62
N LEU A 9 -1.83 5.40 3.95
CA LEU A 9 -1.84 4.23 4.84
C LEU A 9 -3.11 3.41 4.65
N GLU A 10 -4.27 4.04 4.51
CA GLU A 10 -5.54 3.35 4.22
C GLU A 10 -5.48 2.56 2.90
N ILE A 11 -4.83 3.12 1.87
CA ILE A 11 -4.57 2.40 0.62
C ILE A 11 -3.61 1.23 0.85
N LEU A 12 -2.55 1.41 1.65
CA LEU A 12 -1.56 0.37 1.92
C LEU A 12 -2.16 -0.85 2.64
N VAL A 13 -3.11 -0.62 3.57
CA VAL A 13 -3.77 -1.70 4.33
C VAL A 13 -5.06 -2.21 3.68
N GLY A 14 -5.39 -1.68 2.49
CA GLY A 14 -6.52 -2.09 1.69
C GLY A 14 -6.43 -3.56 1.25
N LYS A 15 -7.58 -4.11 0.86
CA LYS A 15 -7.70 -5.48 0.35
C LYS A 15 -7.67 -5.46 -1.16
N ASP A 16 -6.58 -5.97 -1.73
CA ASP A 16 -6.39 -6.06 -3.18
C ASP A 16 -6.75 -7.46 -3.69
N GLN A 17 -7.37 -7.54 -4.86
CA GLN A 17 -7.56 -8.81 -5.54
C GLN A 17 -6.24 -9.25 -6.20
N VAL A 18 -5.87 -10.51 -5.99
CA VAL A 18 -4.67 -11.10 -6.58
C VAL A 18 -5.08 -11.85 -7.84
N GLU A 19 -4.54 -11.42 -8.98
CA GLU A 19 -4.76 -12.07 -10.27
C GLU A 19 -3.91 -13.33 -10.44
N GLY A 20 -4.39 -14.29 -11.23
CA GLY A 20 -3.61 -15.44 -11.68
C GLY A 20 -3.31 -16.50 -10.60
N MET A 21 -3.93 -16.43 -9.42
CA MET A 21 -3.71 -17.42 -8.37
C MET A 21 -4.32 -18.77 -8.75
N THR A 22 -3.49 -19.81 -8.67
CA THR A 22 -3.90 -21.20 -8.91
C THR A 22 -3.72 -22.00 -7.63
N CYS A 23 -4.78 -22.68 -7.20
CA CYS A 23 -4.74 -23.53 -6.02
C CYS A 23 -3.78 -24.71 -6.26
N SER A 24 -2.76 -24.87 -5.42
CA SER A 24 -1.77 -25.95 -5.56
C SER A 24 -2.38 -27.35 -5.41
N LYS A 25 -3.48 -27.48 -4.65
CA LYS A 25 -4.16 -28.76 -4.40
C LYS A 25 -5.09 -29.16 -5.55
N THR A 26 -5.90 -28.23 -6.05
CA THR A 26 -6.93 -28.52 -7.06
C THR A 26 -6.51 -28.17 -8.48
N LYS A 27 -5.38 -27.46 -8.64
CA LYS A 27 -4.87 -26.91 -9.91
C LYS A 27 -5.85 -25.98 -10.64
N GLN A 28 -6.86 -25.46 -9.93
CA GLN A 28 -7.84 -24.53 -10.49
C GLN A 28 -7.48 -23.09 -10.17
N GLN A 29 -7.85 -22.18 -11.08
CA GLN A 29 -7.77 -20.75 -10.79
C GLN A 29 -8.79 -20.38 -9.71
N ILE A 30 -8.32 -19.59 -8.75
CA ILE A 30 -9.14 -19.11 -7.64
C ILE A 30 -9.01 -17.60 -7.54
N GLN A 31 -10.10 -16.97 -7.08
CA GLN A 31 -10.02 -15.61 -6.62
C GLN A 31 -9.33 -15.60 -5.26
N ALA A 32 -8.29 -14.79 -5.13
CA ALA A 32 -7.58 -14.57 -3.89
C ALA A 32 -7.51 -13.08 -3.60
N TRP A 33 -7.37 -12.76 -2.33
CA TRP A 33 -7.18 -11.40 -1.87
C TRP A 33 -5.92 -11.31 -1.04
N LYS A 34 -5.23 -10.18 -1.15
CA LYS A 34 -4.10 -9.82 -0.34
C LYS A 34 -4.46 -8.59 0.47
N GLN A 35 -4.12 -8.61 1.74
CA GLN A 35 -4.21 -7.47 2.63
C GLN A 35 -2.91 -7.40 3.42
N VAL A 36 -2.46 -6.19 3.72
CA VAL A 36 -1.30 -5.96 4.58
C VAL A 36 -1.79 -5.30 5.86
N THR A 37 -1.35 -5.79 7.00
CA THR A 37 -1.65 -5.24 8.32
C THR A 37 -0.36 -5.06 9.10
N LEU A 38 -0.38 -4.15 10.08
CA LEU A 38 0.66 -4.09 11.10
C LEU A 38 0.22 -4.98 12.25
N GLU A 39 0.86 -6.13 12.41
CA GLU A 39 0.58 -7.04 13.54
C GLU A 39 1.10 -6.47 14.86
N GLU A 40 2.26 -5.81 14.82
CA GLU A 40 2.89 -5.13 15.95
C GLU A 40 3.43 -3.76 15.52
N LEU A 41 3.23 -2.75 16.36
CA LEU A 41 3.70 -1.39 16.08
C LEU A 41 5.14 -1.22 16.59
N PRO A 42 6.09 -0.78 15.74
CA PRO A 42 7.45 -0.52 16.19
C PRO A 42 7.50 0.74 17.06
N VAL A 43 8.51 0.83 17.94
CA VAL A 43 8.79 2.02 18.76
C VAL A 43 9.02 3.26 17.89
N VAL A 44 9.64 3.08 16.72
CA VAL A 44 9.86 4.13 15.72
C VAL A 44 9.34 3.65 14.38
N LEU A 45 8.29 4.30 13.87
CA LEU A 45 7.71 4.03 12.56
C LEU A 45 8.29 4.98 11.51
N ILE A 46 8.98 4.44 10.51
CA ILE A 46 9.54 5.20 9.38
C ILE A 46 8.65 5.00 8.15
N LEU A 47 8.14 6.09 7.59
CA LEU A 47 7.27 6.06 6.41
C LEU A 47 8.02 6.58 5.17
N HIS A 48 8.11 5.74 4.13
CA HIS A 48 8.67 6.13 2.83
C HIS A 48 7.56 6.46 1.83
N LEU A 49 7.48 7.73 1.41
CA LEU A 49 6.55 8.16 0.37
C LEU A 49 7.10 7.80 -1.02
N LYS A 50 6.46 6.85 -1.70
CA LYS A 50 6.80 6.43 -3.07
C LYS A 50 6.37 7.49 -4.09
N TRP A 51 7.10 8.59 -4.18
CA TRP A 51 6.84 9.69 -5.13
C TRP A 51 7.53 9.51 -6.47
N PHE A 52 7.35 8.33 -7.03
CA PHE A 52 7.85 8.00 -8.35
C PHE A 52 6.81 7.18 -9.08
N ASP A 53 6.78 7.36 -10.40
CA ASP A 53 5.91 6.64 -11.31
C ASP A 53 6.76 6.05 -12.42
N TYR A 54 6.58 4.76 -12.67
CA TYR A 54 7.27 4.04 -13.73
C TYR A 54 6.34 3.94 -14.94
N LYS A 55 6.82 4.46 -16.06
CA LYS A 55 6.17 4.41 -17.37
C LYS A 55 7.11 3.74 -18.37
N LEU A 56 6.58 3.45 -19.57
CA LEU A 56 7.34 2.82 -20.65
C LEU A 56 8.65 3.56 -21.00
N ASP A 57 8.67 4.88 -20.82
CA ASP A 57 9.77 5.80 -21.13
C ASP A 57 10.71 6.08 -19.95
N GLY A 58 10.45 5.51 -18.77
CA GLY A 58 11.34 5.60 -17.61
C GLY A 58 10.62 5.92 -16.30
N CYS A 59 11.39 6.49 -15.36
CA CYS A 59 10.92 6.82 -14.02
C CYS A 59 10.79 8.34 -13.87
N SER A 60 9.63 8.80 -13.42
CA SER A 60 9.35 10.22 -13.21
C SER A 60 9.03 10.51 -11.74
N LYS A 61 9.53 11.63 -11.22
CA LYS A 61 9.18 12.10 -9.88
C LYS A 61 7.76 12.63 -9.85
N ILE A 62 6.99 12.24 -8.85
CA ILE A 62 5.66 12.80 -8.59
C ILE A 62 5.84 14.09 -7.79
N VAL A 63 5.47 15.24 -8.38
CA VAL A 63 5.45 16.53 -7.71
C VAL A 63 4.02 16.81 -7.25
N LYS A 64 3.69 16.43 -6.02
CA LYS A 64 2.38 16.66 -5.40
C LYS A 64 2.59 17.03 -3.92
N ASN A 65 1.80 17.98 -3.44
CA ASN A 65 1.73 18.26 -2.01
C ASN A 65 0.94 17.16 -1.30
N VAL A 66 1.49 16.61 -0.22
CA VAL A 66 0.81 15.61 0.63
C VAL A 66 0.73 16.17 2.03
N SER A 67 -0.48 16.24 2.57
CA SER A 67 -0.69 16.71 3.94
C SER A 67 -0.33 15.61 4.94
N TYR A 68 0.31 16.02 6.04
CA TYR A 68 0.57 15.16 7.20
C TYR A 68 0.36 15.97 8.47
N GLY A 69 -0.25 15.34 9.47
CA GLY A 69 -0.43 15.94 10.79
C GLY A 69 0.85 15.84 11.62
N ILE A 70 0.89 16.62 12.71
CA ILE A 70 1.91 16.46 13.76
C ILE A 70 1.72 15.09 14.43
N ASP A 71 0.47 14.75 14.75
CA ASP A 71 0.09 13.46 15.30
C ASP A 71 -0.43 12.51 14.22
N LEU A 72 0.02 11.26 14.26
CA LEU A 72 -0.49 10.17 13.44
C LEU A 72 -1.10 9.10 14.35
N LYS A 73 -2.43 8.99 14.31
CA LYS A 73 -3.14 7.89 14.98
C LYS A 73 -3.13 6.65 14.09
N VAL A 74 -2.63 5.54 14.62
CA VAL A 74 -2.71 4.21 14.02
C VAL A 74 -3.64 3.39 14.91
N ASP A 75 -4.83 3.11 14.41
CA ASP A 75 -5.79 2.24 15.10
C ASP A 75 -5.42 0.78 14.84
N ALA A 76 -5.49 -0.05 15.89
CA ALA A 76 -5.24 -1.49 15.81
C ALA A 76 -6.46 -2.25 15.25
#